data_AF-A0A9D6XT47-F1
#
_entry.id   AF-A0A9D6XT47-F1
#
_cell.length_a   1.000
_cell.length_b   1.000
_cell.length_c   1.000
_cell.angle_alpha   90.00
_cell.angle_beta   90.00
_cell.angle_gamma   90.00
#
_symmetry.space_group_name_H-M   'P 1'
#
loop_
_entity.id
_entity.type
_entity.pdbx_description
1 polymer ?
#
loop_
_entity_poly.entity_id
_entity_poly.type
_entity_poly.pdbx_seq_one_letter_code
_entity_poly.pdbx_strand_id
1 'polypeptide(L)'
;MLRIAPPLILLTVLIGFDATANTSASSTRSDGRSQAEDTEIDVGKILWQPRSNEVKYLGKVLKVLPPRVPGEGWEYQYARGNGTVGTKKQTLLLPYKYKEKPRGWQEALRKVGLPASVQPLDFDTSLLWPASGNTQQPISFQGKVLNRVTLAKDFSEITIDGHEPGTY
;
A
#
# COMPACT_ATOMS: atom_id res chain seq x y z
N MET A 1 -4.28 84.27 -16.61
CA MET A 1 -4.88 83.85 -17.91
C MET A 1 -4.60 82.35 -18.05
N LEU A 2 -5.50 81.42 -18.33
CA LEU A 2 -6.90 81.41 -18.73
C LEU A 2 -7.50 80.09 -18.18
N ARG A 3 -8.74 80.14 -17.73
CA ARG A 3 -9.58 79.01 -17.31
C ARG A 3 -9.94 78.11 -18.51
N ILE A 4 -10.28 76.85 -18.27
CA ILE A 4 -11.51 76.15 -18.73
C ILE A 4 -11.51 74.72 -18.13
N ALA A 5 -12.56 74.42 -17.36
CA ALA A 5 -13.12 73.08 -17.09
C ALA A 5 -14.47 73.01 -17.86
N PRO A 6 -15.39 72.02 -17.74
CA PRO A 6 -15.43 70.69 -17.10
C PRO A 6 -16.15 69.62 -18.04
N PRO A 7 -17.14 68.78 -17.66
CA PRO A 7 -17.10 67.48 -16.93
C PRO A 7 -18.00 66.32 -17.48
N LEU A 8 -18.15 65.24 -16.66
CA LEU A 8 -19.37 64.41 -16.42
C LEU A 8 -19.70 63.36 -17.52
N ILE A 9 -20.15 62.11 -17.25
CA ILE A 9 -21.33 61.59 -16.52
C ILE A 9 -21.07 60.08 -16.24
N LEU A 10 -20.97 59.55 -15.01
CA LEU A 10 -21.99 59.03 -14.08
C LEU A 10 -23.00 57.98 -14.64
N LEU A 11 -22.94 56.72 -14.18
CA LEU A 11 -24.18 56.02 -13.80
C LEU A 11 -23.93 55.02 -12.66
N THR A 12 -24.56 55.33 -11.54
CA THR A 12 -24.73 54.53 -10.32
C THR A 12 -25.98 53.67 -10.45
N VAL A 13 -25.98 52.42 -10.00
CA VAL A 13 -27.12 51.87 -9.23
C VAL A 13 -26.59 50.92 -8.16
N LEU A 14 -27.00 51.21 -6.93
CA LEU A 14 -26.70 50.53 -5.68
C LEU A 14 -28.07 50.21 -5.06
N ILE A 15 -28.41 48.92 -4.94
CA ILE A 15 -29.54 48.40 -4.14
C ILE A 15 -29.07 47.00 -3.71
N GLY A 16 -28.96 46.58 -2.45
CA GLY A 16 -29.57 47.05 -1.21
C GLY A 16 -30.39 45.90 -0.61
N PHE A 17 -29.88 45.28 0.47
CA PHE A 17 -30.51 44.50 1.57
C PHE A 17 -31.64 43.49 1.24
N ASP A 18 -31.72 42.29 1.82
CA ASP A 18 -31.96 42.02 3.24
C ASP A 18 -31.78 40.52 3.56
N ALA A 19 -31.62 40.20 4.85
CA ALA A 19 -31.43 38.86 5.37
C ALA A 19 -32.73 38.32 5.98
N THR A 20 -33.23 37.15 5.54
CA THR A 20 -33.89 36.20 6.45
C THR A 20 -33.86 34.77 5.88
N ALA A 21 -33.76 33.81 6.79
CA ALA A 21 -33.35 32.42 6.64
C ALA A 21 -34.24 31.53 5.74
N ASN A 22 -33.58 30.54 5.11
CA ASN A 22 -34.13 29.19 4.97
C ASN A 22 -33.00 28.14 4.94
N THR A 23 -32.81 27.51 6.09
CA THR A 23 -32.64 26.07 6.32
C THR A 23 -32.06 25.19 5.19
N SER A 24 -30.89 24.61 5.51
CA SER A 24 -30.45 23.27 5.14
C SER A 24 -30.16 22.94 3.68
N ALA A 25 -28.88 23.00 3.33
CA ALA A 25 -28.21 21.84 2.74
C ALA A 25 -26.71 21.93 3.07
N SER A 26 -26.30 21.15 4.07
CA SER A 26 -24.90 20.78 4.26
C SER A 26 -24.41 20.16 2.96
N SER A 27 -23.61 20.90 2.19
CA SER A 27 -22.76 20.33 1.18
C SER A 27 -21.33 20.56 1.64
N THR A 28 -20.96 19.87 2.72
CA THR A 28 -19.60 19.33 2.80
C THR A 28 -19.44 18.47 1.56
N ARG A 29 -18.87 19.06 0.50
CA ARG A 29 -18.21 18.32 -0.57
C ARG A 29 -17.13 17.53 0.15
N SER A 30 -17.47 16.31 0.54
CA SER A 30 -16.51 15.26 0.81
C SER A 30 -15.84 15.01 -0.53
N ASP A 31 -14.77 15.75 -0.80
CA ASP A 31 -13.79 15.36 -1.78
C ASP A 31 -13.47 13.91 -1.48
N GLY A 32 -13.88 13.03 -2.41
CA GLY A 32 -13.76 11.59 -2.34
C GLY A 32 -12.31 11.12 -2.41
N ARG A 33 -11.43 11.65 -1.56
CA ARG A 33 -10.40 10.84 -0.94
C ARG A 33 -11.15 9.84 -0.07
N SER A 34 -11.60 8.74 -0.68
CA SER A 34 -11.84 7.53 0.08
C SER A 34 -10.68 7.40 1.05
N GLN A 35 -11.00 7.36 2.34
CA GLN A 35 -10.20 6.80 3.41
C GLN A 35 -9.55 5.52 2.86
N ALA A 36 -8.40 5.65 2.21
CA ALA A 36 -7.40 4.62 2.26
C ALA A 36 -6.76 4.75 3.63
N GLU A 37 -7.58 4.56 4.67
CA GLU A 37 -7.09 4.28 6.00
C GLU A 37 -6.06 3.18 5.83
N ASP A 38 -4.89 3.41 6.41
CA ASP A 38 -3.75 2.51 6.48
C ASP A 38 -4.23 1.12 6.89
N THR A 39 -4.66 0.34 5.91
CA THR A 39 -5.33 -0.92 6.15
C THR A 39 -4.22 -1.91 6.35
N GLU A 40 -4.11 -2.41 7.57
CA GLU A 40 -3.29 -3.57 7.88
C GLU A 40 -3.60 -4.71 6.87
N ILE A 41 -2.57 -5.15 6.14
CA ILE A 41 -2.72 -6.08 5.01
C ILE A 41 -2.50 -7.52 5.50
N ASP A 42 -3.49 -8.38 5.30
CA ASP A 42 -3.29 -9.82 5.48
C ASP A 42 -2.64 -10.40 4.22
N VAL A 43 -1.35 -10.71 4.31
CA VAL A 43 -0.55 -11.28 3.20
C VAL A 43 -1.17 -12.58 2.72
N GLY A 44 -1.74 -13.39 3.62
CA GLY A 44 -2.36 -14.66 3.25
C GLY A 44 -3.53 -14.51 2.28
N LYS A 45 -4.12 -13.31 2.18
CA LYS A 45 -5.19 -12.99 1.21
C LYS A 45 -4.68 -12.57 -0.17
N ILE A 46 -3.36 -12.45 -0.34
CA ILE A 46 -2.70 -11.99 -1.57
C ILE A 46 -1.77 -13.09 -2.10
N LEU A 47 -0.98 -13.69 -1.20
CA LEU A 47 0.01 -14.70 -1.55
C LEU A 47 -0.65 -15.94 -2.18
N TRP A 48 -0.20 -16.30 -3.39
CA TRP A 48 -0.77 -17.36 -4.24
C TRP A 48 -2.28 -17.25 -4.51
N GLN A 49 -2.87 -16.08 -4.31
CA GLN A 49 -4.26 -15.83 -4.65
C GLN A 49 -4.39 -15.27 -6.08
N PRO A 50 -5.56 -15.37 -6.71
CA PRO A 50 -5.79 -14.73 -8.00
C PRO A 50 -5.57 -13.21 -7.95
N ARG A 51 -5.16 -12.61 -9.07
CA ARG A 51 -4.90 -11.16 -9.20
C ARG A 51 -6.06 -10.26 -8.76
N SER A 52 -7.30 -10.73 -8.84
CA SER A 52 -8.47 -10.01 -8.33
C SER A 52 -8.39 -9.73 -6.83
N ASN A 53 -7.81 -10.65 -6.05
CA ASN A 53 -7.57 -10.45 -4.62
C ASN A 53 -6.42 -9.47 -4.38
N GLU A 54 -5.37 -9.49 -5.20
CA GLU A 54 -4.30 -8.49 -5.12
C GLU A 54 -4.85 -7.07 -5.27
N VAL A 55 -5.67 -6.83 -6.30
CA VAL A 55 -6.28 -5.51 -6.54
C VAL A 55 -7.22 -5.10 -5.39
N LYS A 56 -7.95 -6.06 -4.81
CA LYS A 56 -8.84 -5.81 -3.67
C LYS A 56 -8.09 -5.31 -2.43
N TYR A 57 -6.92 -5.89 -2.12
CA TYR A 57 -6.19 -5.58 -0.89
C TYR A 57 -5.08 -4.54 -1.07
N LEU A 58 -4.40 -4.54 -2.21
CA LEU A 58 -3.30 -3.61 -2.53
C LEU A 58 -3.76 -2.36 -3.30
N GLY A 59 -5.01 -2.35 -3.77
CA GLY A 59 -5.60 -1.28 -4.57
C GLY A 59 -5.33 -1.44 -6.06
N LYS A 60 -5.60 -0.40 -6.83
CA LYS A 60 -5.40 -0.44 -8.29
C LYS A 60 -3.92 -0.59 -8.66
N VAL A 61 -3.66 -1.24 -9.79
CA VAL A 61 -2.33 -1.25 -10.42
C VAL A 61 -2.01 0.16 -10.90
N LEU A 62 -0.89 0.72 -10.45
CA LEU A 62 -0.39 2.02 -10.87
C LEU A 62 0.56 1.89 -12.06
N LYS A 63 1.38 0.83 -12.07
CA LYS A 63 2.39 0.62 -13.11
C LYS A 63 2.63 -0.87 -13.33
N VAL A 64 2.87 -1.23 -14.59
CA VAL A 64 3.40 -2.53 -14.99
C VAL A 64 4.83 -2.29 -15.45
N LEU A 65 5.77 -3.00 -14.84
CA LEU A 65 7.19 -2.94 -15.14
C LEU A 65 7.60 -4.22 -15.87
N PRO A 66 8.43 -4.11 -16.93
CA PRO A 66 8.98 -5.28 -17.58
C PRO A 66 9.82 -6.11 -16.59
N PRO A 67 9.98 -7.42 -16.85
CA PRO A 67 10.87 -8.27 -16.06
C PRO A 67 12.25 -7.62 -15.91
N ARG A 68 12.76 -7.53 -14.68
CA ARG A 68 14.14 -7.09 -14.41
C ARG A 68 15.16 -8.09 -14.93
N VAL A 69 14.78 -9.37 -14.95
CA VAL A 69 15.59 -10.48 -15.46
C VAL A 69 14.76 -11.30 -16.45
N PRO A 70 15.32 -11.68 -17.61
CA PRO A 70 14.63 -12.56 -18.55
C PRO A 70 14.12 -13.84 -17.86
N GLY A 71 12.82 -14.10 -17.99
CA GLY A 71 12.17 -15.29 -17.40
C GLY A 71 11.63 -15.13 -15.98
N GLU A 72 11.82 -13.99 -15.31
CA GLU A 72 11.21 -13.72 -13.99
C GLU A 72 9.79 -13.15 -14.08
N GLY A 73 9.37 -12.75 -15.28
CA GLY A 73 8.06 -12.18 -15.62
C GLY A 73 7.77 -10.80 -15.02
N TRP A 74 6.51 -10.35 -15.14
CA TRP A 74 6.15 -8.94 -15.02
C TRP A 74 6.07 -8.46 -13.57
N GLU A 75 6.59 -7.27 -13.28
CA GLU A 75 6.47 -6.62 -11.96
C GLU A 75 5.28 -5.65 -11.94
N TYR A 76 4.46 -5.72 -10.89
CA TYR A 76 3.30 -4.83 -10.69
C TYR A 76 3.51 -3.92 -9.49
N GLN A 77 3.25 -2.63 -9.69
CA GLN A 77 3.20 -1.64 -8.62
C GLN A 77 1.74 -1.29 -8.32
N TYR A 78 1.37 -1.41 -7.05
CA TYR A 78 0.02 -1.17 -6.57
C TYR A 78 -0.04 0.11 -5.73
N ALA A 79 -1.25 0.64 -5.51
CA ALA A 79 -1.44 1.89 -4.78
C ALA A 79 -0.99 1.83 -3.31
N ARG A 80 -1.00 0.66 -2.68
CA ARG A 80 -0.64 0.45 -1.26
C ARG A 80 0.68 -0.31 -1.06
N GLY A 81 1.48 -0.47 -2.10
CA GLY A 81 2.76 -1.18 -1.99
C GLY A 81 3.41 -1.50 -3.33
N ASN A 82 4.72 -1.74 -3.29
CA ASN A 82 5.51 -2.05 -4.48
C ASN A 82 5.89 -3.53 -4.49
N GLY A 83 5.50 -4.29 -5.51
CA GLY A 83 6.12 -5.58 -5.86
C GLY A 83 5.15 -6.76 -5.83
N THR A 84 4.77 -7.21 -7.03
CA THR A 84 4.32 -8.57 -7.37
C THR A 84 5.03 -8.96 -8.65
N VAL A 85 5.73 -10.10 -8.73
CA VAL A 85 6.35 -10.58 -9.99
C VAL A 85 5.63 -11.84 -10.51
N GLY A 86 5.35 -11.93 -11.82
CA GLY A 86 4.50 -12.96 -12.45
C GLY A 86 5.22 -14.08 -13.22
N THR A 87 4.54 -15.23 -13.41
CA THR A 87 4.94 -16.49 -14.10
C THR A 87 6.38 -16.97 -13.90
N LYS A 88 6.66 -17.38 -12.65
CA LYS A 88 7.63 -18.40 -12.15
C LYS A 88 8.13 -18.03 -10.75
N LYS A 89 8.19 -16.72 -10.44
CA LYS A 89 8.61 -16.19 -9.13
C LYS A 89 7.62 -15.14 -8.68
N GLN A 90 7.06 -15.29 -7.48
CA GLN A 90 6.22 -14.28 -6.85
C GLN A 90 7.02 -13.58 -5.75
N THR A 91 7.47 -12.36 -6.02
CA THR A 91 8.01 -11.46 -4.99
C THR A 91 6.93 -10.48 -4.57
N LEU A 92 6.54 -10.53 -3.30
CA LEU A 92 5.67 -9.55 -2.65
C LEU A 92 6.51 -8.62 -1.79
N LEU A 93 6.51 -7.32 -2.11
CA LEU A 93 7.11 -6.30 -1.26
C LEU A 93 5.99 -5.35 -0.79
N LEU A 94 5.85 -5.24 0.53
CA LEU A 94 4.71 -4.54 1.13
C LEU A 94 5.23 -3.55 2.17
N PRO A 95 5.16 -2.22 1.89
CA PRO A 95 5.25 -1.23 2.95
C PRO A 95 4.08 -1.50 3.89
N TYR A 96 4.40 -1.67 5.16
CA TYR A 96 3.47 -2.17 6.14
C TYR A 96 3.31 -1.17 7.27
N LYS A 97 2.04 -0.88 7.60
CA LYS A 97 1.70 -0.10 8.77
C LYS A 97 0.75 -0.91 9.63
N TYR A 98 1.27 -1.43 10.73
CA TYR A 98 0.47 -2.11 11.73
C TYR A 98 -0.47 -1.11 12.40
N LYS A 99 -1.72 -1.51 12.65
CA LYS A 99 -2.66 -0.69 13.45
C LYS A 99 -2.15 -0.50 14.87
N GLU A 100 -1.55 -1.55 15.41
CA GLU A 100 -0.86 -1.54 16.70
C GLU A 100 0.54 -2.15 16.51
N LYS A 101 1.57 -1.43 16.96
CA LYS A 101 2.96 -1.84 16.85
C LYS A 101 3.16 -3.25 17.46
N PRO A 102 3.66 -4.23 16.69
CA PRO A 102 3.94 -5.56 17.22
C PRO A 102 4.96 -5.51 18.35
N ARG A 103 4.80 -6.38 19.36
CA ARG A 103 5.75 -6.53 20.47
C ARG A 103 6.97 -7.37 20.10
N GLY A 104 6.92 -8.05 18.96
CA GLY A 104 7.98 -8.91 18.46
C GLY A 104 7.62 -9.52 17.11
N TRP A 105 8.56 -10.24 16.52
CA TRP A 105 8.41 -10.81 15.19
C TRP A 105 7.31 -11.87 15.11
N GLN A 106 7.07 -12.66 16.17
CA GLN A 106 5.99 -13.65 16.17
C GLN A 106 4.63 -12.97 15.96
N GLU A 107 4.40 -11.87 16.68
CA GLU A 107 3.16 -11.11 16.57
C GLU A 107 3.05 -10.42 15.21
N ALA A 108 4.14 -9.83 14.74
CA ALA A 108 4.22 -9.15 13.45
C ALA A 108 3.85 -10.10 12.29
N LEU A 109 4.42 -11.30 12.29
CA LEU A 109 4.16 -12.33 11.29
C LEU A 109 2.75 -12.92 11.40
N ARG A 110 2.24 -13.13 12.63
CA ARG A 110 0.85 -13.57 12.84
C ARG A 110 -0.17 -12.56 12.30
N LYS A 111 0.06 -11.25 12.50
CA LYS A 111 -0.84 -10.19 12.03
C LYS A 111 -0.94 -10.14 10.49
N VAL A 112 0.11 -10.54 9.77
CA VAL A 112 0.10 -10.65 8.31
C VAL A 112 -0.36 -12.03 7.81
N GLY A 113 -0.79 -12.94 8.68
CA GLY A 113 -1.25 -14.27 8.27
C GLY A 113 -0.13 -15.27 7.94
N LEU A 114 1.11 -15.00 8.36
CA LEU A 114 2.26 -15.89 8.18
C LEU A 114 2.70 -16.49 9.53
N PRO A 115 2.09 -17.57 10.03
CA PRO A 115 2.56 -18.17 11.28
C PRO A 115 3.99 -18.71 11.10
N ALA A 116 4.91 -18.29 11.97
CA ALA A 116 6.27 -18.81 12.05
C ALA A 116 6.58 -19.24 13.48
N SER A 117 7.11 -20.46 13.63
CA SER A 117 7.54 -21.04 14.91
C SER A 117 9.06 -21.04 15.08
N VAL A 118 9.80 -20.60 14.07
CA VAL A 118 11.27 -20.64 14.05
C VAL A 118 11.84 -19.23 14.16
N GLN A 119 12.91 -19.08 14.96
CA GLN A 119 13.62 -17.82 15.08
C GLN A 119 14.21 -17.38 13.72
N PRO A 120 14.12 -16.09 13.37
CA PRO A 120 14.80 -15.55 12.20
C PRO A 120 16.32 -15.53 12.39
N LEU A 121 17.05 -15.44 11.28
CA LEU A 121 18.39 -14.84 11.29
C LEU A 121 18.24 -13.35 11.62
N ASP A 122 19.01 -12.90 12.60
CA ASP A 122 19.01 -11.53 13.07
C ASP A 122 20.14 -10.75 12.39
N PHE A 123 19.77 -9.74 11.60
CA PHE A 123 20.67 -8.79 10.98
C PHE A 123 20.42 -7.38 11.54
N ASP A 124 21.37 -6.47 11.36
CA ASP A 124 21.33 -5.13 11.98
C ASP A 124 19.99 -4.40 11.78
N THR A 125 19.39 -4.50 10.59
CA THR A 125 18.16 -3.78 10.22
C THR A 125 16.95 -4.69 9.97
N SER A 126 17.14 -6.00 9.90
CA SER A 126 16.09 -6.92 9.44
C SER A 126 16.17 -8.30 10.08
N LEU A 127 15.05 -9.00 10.01
CA LEU A 127 14.88 -10.39 10.40
C LEU A 127 14.62 -11.22 9.15
N LEU A 128 15.35 -12.31 8.98
CA LEU A 128 15.34 -13.10 7.74
C LEU A 128 15.01 -14.57 8.01
N TRP A 129 14.11 -15.12 7.20
CA TRP A 129 13.86 -16.56 7.07
C TRP A 129 14.24 -17.01 5.65
N PRO A 130 15.34 -17.75 5.46
CA PRO A 130 15.74 -18.29 4.16
C PRO A 130 14.99 -19.59 3.81
N ALA A 131 14.93 -19.95 2.52
CA ALA A 131 14.32 -21.18 2.00
C ALA A 131 14.96 -22.46 2.56
N SER A 132 16.28 -22.40 2.80
CA SER A 132 17.10 -23.52 3.22
C SER A 132 18.27 -23.04 4.09
N GLY A 133 18.65 -23.88 5.05
CA GLY A 133 19.74 -23.62 5.99
C GLY A 133 19.83 -24.73 7.02
N ASN A 134 21.02 -24.92 7.59
CA ASN A 134 21.34 -26.10 8.40
C ASN A 134 20.70 -26.10 9.80
N THR A 135 20.13 -24.97 10.24
CA THR A 135 19.65 -24.78 11.61
C THR A 135 18.30 -24.07 11.72
N GLN A 136 17.66 -23.71 10.61
CA GLN A 136 16.40 -22.98 10.62
C GLN A 136 15.42 -23.56 9.60
N GLN A 137 14.18 -23.78 10.02
CA GLN A 137 13.11 -24.15 9.11
C GLN A 137 12.55 -22.89 8.44
N PRO A 138 12.28 -22.96 7.12
CA PRO A 138 11.68 -21.85 6.41
C PRO A 138 10.22 -21.65 6.83
N ILE A 139 9.67 -20.46 6.55
CA ILE A 139 8.24 -20.22 6.73
C ILE A 139 7.48 -21.01 5.67
N SER A 140 6.48 -21.77 6.10
CA SER A 140 5.54 -22.44 5.21
C SER A 140 4.18 -21.79 5.30
N PHE A 141 3.56 -21.52 4.16
CA PHE A 141 2.19 -21.05 4.05
C PHE A 141 1.41 -22.07 3.20
N GLN A 142 0.20 -22.46 3.58
CA GLN A 142 -0.66 -23.39 2.80
C GLN A 142 0.06 -24.64 2.22
N GLY A 143 0.96 -25.25 2.99
CA GLY A 143 1.72 -26.46 2.58
C GLY A 143 2.89 -26.20 1.61
N LYS A 144 3.22 -24.94 1.34
CA LYS A 144 4.32 -24.52 0.46
C LYS A 144 5.35 -23.70 1.24
N VAL A 145 6.62 -23.99 1.00
CA VAL A 145 7.75 -23.27 1.60
C VAL A 145 7.95 -21.94 0.88
N LEU A 146 8.12 -20.85 1.64
CA LEU A 146 8.52 -19.55 1.11
C LEU A 146 10.04 -19.53 0.93
N ASN A 147 10.50 -18.99 -0.20
CA ASN A 147 11.93 -18.93 -0.50
C ASN A 147 12.65 -17.93 0.39
N ARG A 148 11.98 -16.84 0.73
CA ARG A 148 12.53 -15.84 1.64
C ARG A 148 11.41 -15.04 2.27
N VAL A 149 11.55 -14.77 3.56
CA VAL A 149 10.76 -13.74 4.24
C VAL A 149 11.73 -12.80 4.94
N THR A 150 11.61 -11.50 4.68
CA THR A 150 12.39 -10.45 5.34
C THR A 150 11.43 -9.49 6.00
N LEU A 151 11.65 -9.22 7.29
CA LEU A 151 10.88 -8.26 8.08
C LEU A 151 11.82 -7.17 8.59
N ALA A 152 11.52 -5.91 8.30
CA ALA A 152 12.27 -4.80 8.89
C ALA A 152 12.08 -4.79 10.41
N LYS A 153 13.15 -4.53 11.18
CA LYS A 153 13.09 -4.53 12.66
C LYS A 153 12.19 -3.45 13.25
N ASP A 154 11.96 -2.38 12.50
CA ASP A 154 11.01 -1.33 12.85
C ASP A 154 9.56 -1.67 12.47
N PHE A 155 9.34 -2.83 11.83
CA PHE A 155 8.06 -3.33 11.34
C PHE A 155 7.41 -2.43 10.28
N SER A 156 8.20 -1.66 9.53
CA SER A 156 7.73 -0.78 8.46
C SER A 156 7.55 -1.48 7.10
N GLU A 157 8.14 -2.65 6.93
CA GLU A 157 8.18 -3.34 5.64
C GLU A 157 8.30 -4.85 5.82
N ILE A 158 7.62 -5.59 4.94
CA ILE A 158 7.79 -7.03 4.78
C ILE A 158 8.02 -7.37 3.30
N THR A 159 9.04 -8.19 3.04
CA THR A 159 9.34 -8.75 1.71
C THR A 159 9.21 -10.27 1.77
N ILE A 160 8.49 -10.83 0.81
CA ILE A 160 8.26 -12.28 0.69
C ILE A 160 8.60 -12.70 -0.73
N ASP A 161 9.53 -13.63 -0.85
CA ASP A 161 9.82 -14.29 -2.11
C ASP A 161 9.26 -15.72 -2.03
N GLY A 162 8.34 -16.06 -2.93
CA GLY A 162 7.78 -17.39 -3.09
C GLY A 162 7.87 -17.86 -4.53
N HIS A 163 8.02 -19.16 -4.75
CA HIS A 163 7.85 -19.77 -6.07
C HIS A 163 6.58 -20.62 -6.09
N GLU A 164 5.91 -20.65 -7.23
CA GLU A 164 4.81 -21.58 -7.43
C GLU A 164 5.39 -22.99 -7.68
N PRO A 165 4.97 -24.03 -6.93
CA PRO A 165 5.51 -25.38 -7.10
C PRO A 165 5.22 -25.93 -8.49
N GLY A 166 6.20 -26.65 -9.06
CA GLY A 166 6.06 -27.33 -10.36
C GLY A 166 6.66 -26.60 -11.58
N THR A 167 7.37 -25.50 -11.37
CA THR A 167 8.14 -24.84 -12.44
C THR A 167 9.64 -24.88 -12.14
N TYR A 168 10.29 -25.97 -12.57
CA TYR A 168 11.74 -26.04 -12.77
C TYR A 168 12.02 -26.17 -14.25
#